data_AF-A0A965E032-F1
#
_entry.id   AF-A0A965E032-F1
#
_cell.length_a   1.000
_cell.length_b   1.000
_cell.length_c   1.000
_cell.angle_alpha   90.00
_cell.angle_beta   90.00
_cell.angle_gamma   90.00
#
_symmetry.space_group_name_H-M   'P 1'
#
loop_
_entity.id
_entity.type
_entity.pdbx_description
1 polymer ?
#
loop_
_entity_poly.entity_id
_entity_poly.type
_entity_poly.pdbx_seq_one_letter_code
_entity_poly.pdbx_strand_id
1 'polypeptide(L)'
;MAVYVLEWEQSAPIDCRRGSVAIGNFDGAHRGHAELIGNLTRGPRPAVVVTFDPHPLLLLRPEVAPPLLTTPPERAAVLQRLGADHVITLRTTFDLLGLSARDFFQGLIVERLGAQRVVEGPNFRFGKNREGDTIL
;
A
#
# COMPACT_ATOMS: atom_id res chain seq x y z
N MET A 1 0.07 -9.19 14.71
CA MET A 1 -0.33 -8.82 13.36
C MET A 1 -1.64 -8.04 13.44
N ALA A 2 -1.66 -6.80 12.95
CA ALA A 2 -2.85 -5.95 13.04
C ALA A 2 -3.25 -5.40 11.66
N VAL A 3 -4.54 -5.13 11.48
CA VAL A 3 -5.11 -4.51 10.28
C VAL A 3 -5.68 -3.17 10.68
N TYR A 4 -5.31 -2.12 9.96
CA TYR A 4 -5.78 -0.76 10.20
C TYR A 4 -6.48 -0.22 8.96
N VAL A 5 -7.50 0.60 9.17
CA VAL A 5 -8.13 1.41 8.12
C VAL A 5 -7.90 2.86 8.47
N LEU A 6 -7.28 3.63 7.58
CA LEU A 6 -6.87 5.01 7.83
C LEU A 6 -7.27 5.93 6.66
N GLU A 7 -7.60 7.17 6.97
CA GLU A 7 -7.51 8.27 6.00
C GLU A 7 -6.02 8.61 5.76
N TRP A 8 -5.68 9.14 4.59
CA TRP A 8 -4.27 9.40 4.25
C TRP A 8 -3.64 10.52 5.11
N GLU A 9 -4.47 11.40 5.67
CA GLU A 9 -4.07 12.46 6.60
C GLU A 9 -3.94 11.98 8.05
N GLN A 10 -4.19 10.70 8.34
CA GLN A 10 -3.99 10.15 9.68
C GLN A 10 -2.56 9.66 9.87
N SER A 11 -2.09 9.79 11.10
CA SER A 11 -0.78 9.28 11.50
C SER A 11 -0.85 7.76 11.58
N ALA A 12 0.14 7.06 11.02
CA ALA A 12 0.18 5.59 11.16
C ALA A 12 0.34 5.20 12.64
N PRO A 13 -0.27 4.09 13.09
CA PRO A 13 -0.02 3.53 14.43
C PRO A 13 1.47 3.35 14.71
N ILE A 14 1.91 3.54 15.95
CA ILE A 14 3.34 3.55 16.31
C ILE A 14 4.05 2.23 16.00
N ASP A 15 3.33 1.11 16.10
CA ASP A 15 3.77 -0.25 15.80
C ASP A 15 3.89 -0.52 14.30
N CYS A 16 3.42 0.39 13.44
CA CYS A 16 3.57 0.33 11.99
C CYS A 16 4.70 1.22 11.45
N ARG A 17 5.42 1.95 12.31
CA ARG A 17 6.39 2.96 11.85
C ARG A 17 7.82 2.42 11.81
N ARG A 18 8.67 3.12 11.05
CA ARG A 18 10.13 2.92 11.01
C ARG A 18 10.57 1.54 10.53
N GLY A 19 9.70 0.83 9.81
CA GLY A 19 9.98 -0.47 9.24
C GLY A 19 10.15 -0.44 7.72
N SER A 20 9.95 -1.60 7.10
CA SER A 20 9.89 -1.74 5.65
C SER A 20 8.45 -1.59 5.18
N VAL A 21 8.24 -0.89 4.07
CA VAL A 21 6.91 -0.62 3.50
C VAL A 21 6.81 -1.14 2.06
N ALA A 22 5.67 -1.76 1.74
CA ALA A 22 5.23 -2.07 0.38
C ALA A 22 3.84 -1.46 0.16
N ILE A 23 3.55 -0.99 -1.05
CA ILE A 23 2.38 -0.18 -1.38
C ILE A 23 1.75 -0.75 -2.66
N GLY A 24 0.43 -0.94 -2.65
CA GLY A 24 -0.23 -1.42 -3.87
C GLY A 24 -1.66 -1.88 -3.63
N ASN A 25 -2.33 -2.24 -4.72
CA ASN A 25 -3.71 -2.71 -4.63
C ASN A 25 -3.82 -4.11 -4.03
N PHE A 26 -2.81 -4.96 -4.23
CA PHE A 26 -2.70 -6.33 -3.68
C PHE A 26 -3.92 -7.24 -3.92
N ASP A 27 -4.81 -6.89 -4.84
CA ASP A 27 -6.01 -7.68 -5.11
C ASP A 27 -5.63 -9.06 -5.66
N GLY A 28 -6.24 -10.11 -5.10
CA GLY A 28 -5.91 -11.51 -5.39
C GLY A 28 -4.57 -12.00 -4.85
N ALA A 29 -3.70 -11.12 -4.31
CA ALA A 29 -2.42 -11.46 -3.66
C ALA A 29 -1.62 -12.57 -4.38
N HIS A 30 -1.49 -12.46 -5.70
CA HIS A 30 -0.86 -13.45 -6.57
C HIS A 30 0.64 -13.67 -6.29
N ARG A 31 1.28 -14.61 -7.00
CA ARG A 31 2.70 -15.00 -6.80
C ARG A 31 3.68 -13.82 -6.79
N GLY A 32 3.50 -12.82 -7.65
CA GLY A 32 4.31 -11.59 -7.62
C GLY A 32 4.20 -10.81 -6.30
N HIS A 33 3.00 -10.73 -5.69
CA HIS A 33 2.83 -10.13 -4.37
C HIS A 33 3.48 -10.99 -3.28
N ALA A 34 3.36 -12.32 -3.36
CA ALA A 34 4.04 -13.22 -2.43
C ALA A 34 5.56 -13.01 -2.42
N GLU A 35 6.18 -12.87 -3.59
CA GLU A 35 7.61 -12.56 -3.72
C GLU A 35 7.95 -11.18 -3.16
N LEU A 36 7.13 -10.16 -3.46
CA LEU A 36 7.31 -8.81 -2.96
C LEU A 36 7.24 -8.76 -1.42
N ILE A 37 6.26 -9.43 -0.81
CA ILE A 37 6.16 -9.54 0.66
C ILE A 37 7.32 -10.37 1.24
N GLY A 38 7.75 -11.43 0.56
CA GLY A 38 8.96 -12.16 0.92
C GLY A 38 10.20 -11.24 0.96
N ASN A 39 10.34 -10.33 0.00
CA ASN A 39 11.41 -9.34 -0.01
C ASN A 39 11.22 -8.23 1.03
N LEU A 40 9.98 -7.83 1.32
CA LEU A 40 9.64 -6.88 2.37
C LEU A 40 10.13 -7.35 3.73
N THR A 41 9.86 -8.62 4.07
CA THR A 41 10.18 -9.21 5.38
C THR A 41 11.68 -9.41 5.64
N ARG A 42 12.52 -9.29 4.61
CA ARG A 42 14.00 -9.31 4.72
C ARG A 42 14.59 -7.97 5.18
N GLY A 43 13.80 -6.90 5.20
CA GLY A 43 14.24 -5.57 5.64
C GLY A 43 14.02 -5.32 7.15
N PRO A 44 14.24 -4.07 7.60
CA PRO A 44 13.87 -3.64 8.95
C PRO A 44 12.40 -3.91 9.25
N ARG A 45 12.11 -4.30 10.49
CA ARG A 45 10.75 -4.52 10.99
C ARG A 45 10.17 -3.22 11.58
N PRO A 46 8.84 -3.03 11.56
CA PRO A 46 7.82 -3.93 11.02
C PRO A 46 7.80 -4.02 9.48
N ALA A 47 7.36 -5.15 8.93
CA ALA A 47 7.02 -5.30 7.52
C ALA A 47 5.55 -4.87 7.31
N VAL A 48 5.35 -3.68 6.73
CA VAL A 48 4.02 -3.06 6.59
C VAL A 48 3.59 -3.06 5.14
N VAL A 49 2.37 -3.51 4.90
CA VAL A 49 1.72 -3.40 3.59
C VAL A 49 0.68 -2.29 3.64
N VAL A 50 0.81 -1.33 2.73
CA VAL A 50 -0.17 -0.28 2.49
C VAL A 50 -0.99 -0.66 1.26
N THR A 51 -2.31 -0.70 1.42
CA THR A 51 -3.25 -1.00 0.35
C THR A 51 -4.40 -0.01 0.35
N PHE A 52 -5.35 -0.19 -0.57
CA PHE A 52 -6.37 0.80 -0.89
C PHE A 52 -7.75 0.14 -0.88
N ASP A 53 -8.72 0.81 -0.27
CA ASP A 53 -10.13 0.47 -0.40
C ASP A 53 -11.00 1.73 -0.38
N PRO A 54 -11.95 1.92 -1.30
CA PRO A 54 -12.18 1.11 -2.50
C PRO A 54 -10.99 1.09 -3.46
N HIS A 55 -10.90 0.09 -4.34
CA HIS A 55 -9.82 0.00 -5.33
C HIS A 55 -9.76 1.30 -6.18
N PRO A 56 -8.59 1.95 -6.37
CA PRO A 56 -8.47 3.24 -7.07
C PRO A 56 -9.15 3.31 -8.44
N LEU A 57 -9.09 2.22 -9.20
CA LEU A 57 -9.73 2.13 -10.52
C LEU A 57 -11.26 2.21 -10.46
N LEU A 58 -11.89 1.75 -9.37
CA LEU A 58 -13.34 1.88 -9.19
C LEU A 58 -13.77 3.34 -9.06
N LEU A 59 -12.90 4.23 -8.55
CA LEU A 59 -13.18 5.66 -8.45
C LEU A 59 -12.82 6.40 -9.74
N LEU A 60 -11.66 6.08 -10.31
CA LEU A 60 -11.15 6.79 -11.48
C LEU A 60 -11.86 6.41 -12.77
N ARG A 61 -12.22 5.13 -12.92
CA ARG A 61 -12.74 4.52 -14.15
C ARG A 61 -13.73 3.38 -13.82
N PRO A 62 -14.84 3.68 -13.12
CA PRO A 62 -15.82 2.67 -12.69
C PRO A 62 -16.35 1.80 -13.85
N GLU A 63 -16.41 2.36 -15.06
CA GLU A 63 -16.95 1.72 -16.26
C GLU A 63 -16.08 0.58 -16.82
N VAL A 64 -14.78 0.55 -16.48
CA VAL A 64 -13.83 -0.49 -16.92
C VAL A 64 -13.16 -1.21 -15.74
N ALA A 65 -13.55 -0.92 -14.51
CA ALA A 65 -12.98 -1.56 -13.34
C ALA A 65 -13.38 -3.05 -13.31
N PRO A 66 -12.42 -3.99 -13.27
CA PRO A 66 -12.74 -5.40 -13.17
C PRO A 66 -13.34 -5.72 -11.79
N PRO A 67 -14.09 -6.83 -11.67
CA PRO A 67 -14.52 -7.32 -10.36
C PRO A 67 -13.30 -7.60 -9.47
N LEU A 68 -13.42 -7.26 -8.20
CA LEU A 68 -12.37 -7.54 -7.21
C LEU A 68 -12.27 -9.03 -6.94
N LEU A 69 -11.04 -9.55 -6.87
CA LEU A 69 -10.76 -10.95 -6.57
C LEU A 69 -10.86 -11.26 -5.07
N THR A 70 -10.67 -10.25 -4.23
CA THR A 70 -10.64 -10.37 -2.77
C THR A 70 -11.32 -9.20 -2.08
N THR A 71 -12.03 -9.49 -0.99
CA THR A 71 -12.48 -8.46 -0.05
C THR A 71 -11.29 -7.91 0.77
N PRO A 72 -11.39 -6.71 1.37
CA PRO A 72 -10.31 -6.18 2.21
C PRO A 72 -9.90 -7.12 3.36
N PRO A 73 -10.83 -7.78 4.10
CA PRO A 73 -10.44 -8.75 5.13
C PRO A 73 -9.70 -9.98 4.58
N GLU A 74 -10.13 -10.54 3.44
CA GLU A 74 -9.45 -11.67 2.80
C GLU A 74 -8.06 -11.27 2.31
N ARG A 75 -7.94 -10.11 1.67
CA ARG A 75 -6.67 -9.54 1.21
C ARG A 75 -5.71 -9.38 2.38
N ALA A 76 -6.14 -8.76 3.48
CA ALA A 76 -5.32 -8.58 4.67
C ALA A 76 -4.87 -9.92 5.27
N ALA A 77 -5.78 -10.90 5.36
CA ALA A 77 -5.45 -12.23 5.86
C ALA A 77 -4.40 -12.96 5.00
N VAL A 78 -4.50 -12.85 3.66
CA VAL A 78 -3.48 -13.41 2.76
C VAL A 78 -2.13 -12.71 2.94
N LEU A 79 -2.11 -11.38 2.97
CA LEU A 79 -0.88 -10.60 3.12
C LEU A 79 -0.16 -10.88 4.45
N GLN A 80 -0.91 -11.05 5.54
CA GLN A 80 -0.36 -11.46 6.83
C GLN A 80 0.21 -12.88 6.79
N ARG A 81 -0.47 -13.84 6.15
CA ARG A 81 0.08 -15.19 5.94
C ARG A 81 1.36 -15.20 5.11
N LEU A 82 1.52 -14.23 4.21
CA LEU A 82 2.74 -14.04 3.42
C LEU A 82 3.88 -13.38 4.21
N GLY A 83 3.61 -12.88 5.42
CA GLY A 83 4.63 -12.40 6.37
C GLY A 83 4.54 -10.92 6.73
N ALA A 84 3.53 -10.18 6.25
CA ALA A 84 3.31 -8.80 6.67
C ALA A 84 2.94 -8.74 8.16
N ASP A 85 3.64 -7.92 8.94
CA ASP A 85 3.32 -7.68 10.35
C ASP A 85 2.02 -6.87 10.48
N HIS A 86 1.87 -5.88 9.61
CA HIS A 86 0.70 -4.99 9.59
C HIS A 86 0.21 -4.76 8.17
N VAL A 87 -1.11 -4.64 8.04
CA VAL A 87 -1.77 -4.21 6.79
C VAL A 87 -2.53 -2.93 7.07
N ILE A 88 -2.17 -1.85 6.40
CA ILE A 88 -2.86 -0.57 6.44
C ILE A 88 -3.67 -0.44 5.16
N THR A 89 -4.98 -0.36 5.29
CA THR A 89 -5.87 -0.04 4.18
C THR A 89 -6.18 1.45 4.23
N LEU A 90 -5.69 2.20 3.26
CA LEU A 90 -6.06 3.60 3.10
C LEU A 90 -7.46 3.69 2.49
N ARG A 91 -8.31 4.51 3.10
CA ARG A 91 -9.56 4.90 2.47
C ARG A 91 -9.23 5.68 1.21
N THR A 92 -9.69 5.17 0.09
CA THR A 92 -9.42 5.81 -1.21
C THR A 92 -10.44 6.88 -1.47
N THR A 93 -9.96 8.11 -1.62
CA THR A 93 -10.73 9.31 -1.91
C THR A 93 -10.16 10.01 -3.13
N PHE A 94 -10.93 10.89 -3.77
CA PHE A 94 -10.41 11.70 -4.88
C PHE A 94 -9.28 12.63 -4.43
N ASP A 95 -9.28 13.05 -3.16
CA ASP A 95 -8.19 13.85 -2.58
C ASP A 95 -6.88 13.06 -2.52
N LEU A 96 -6.93 11.82 -2.01
CA LEU A 96 -5.78 10.91 -2.03
C LEU A 96 -5.25 10.67 -3.46
N LEU A 97 -6.17 10.41 -4.40
CA LEU A 97 -5.83 10.17 -5.80
C LEU A 97 -5.32 11.42 -6.53
N GLY A 98 -5.60 12.60 -5.98
CA GLY A 98 -5.17 13.90 -6.49
C GLY A 98 -3.78 14.32 -6.02
N LEU A 99 -3.17 13.63 -5.05
CA LEU A 99 -1.84 13.96 -4.54
C LEU A 99 -0.76 13.78 -5.61
N SER A 100 0.18 14.72 -5.69
CA SER A 100 1.40 14.50 -6.48
C SER A 100 2.17 13.30 -5.93
N ALA A 101 3.04 12.69 -6.74
CA ALA A 101 3.93 11.64 -6.29
C ALA A 101 4.80 12.12 -5.11
N ARG A 102 5.29 13.36 -5.18
CA ARG A 102 6.03 13.98 -4.08
C ARG A 102 5.20 14.04 -2.81
N ASP A 103 3.98 14.57 -2.86
CA ASP A 103 3.15 14.75 -1.66
C ASP A 103 2.72 13.41 -1.07
N PHE A 104 2.38 12.44 -1.93
CA PHE A 104 2.08 11.08 -1.52
C PHE A 104 3.30 10.46 -0.81
N PHE A 105 4.48 10.49 -1.43
CA PHE A 105 5.66 9.84 -0.88
C PHE A 105 6.17 10.53 0.39
N GLN A 106 6.33 11.85 0.35
CA GLN A 106 6.80 12.62 1.49
C GLN A 106 5.81 12.54 2.66
N GLY A 107 4.52 12.81 2.42
CA GLY A 107 3.52 12.84 3.48
C GLY A 107 3.24 11.47 4.07
N LEU A 108 3.04 10.45 3.23
CA LEU A 108 2.66 9.12 3.72
C LEU A 108 3.86 8.25 4.10
N ILE A 109 4.82 8.12 3.20
CA ILE A 109 5.88 7.11 3.33
C ILE A 109 6.98 7.62 4.26
N VAL A 110 7.40 8.87 4.08
CA VAL A 110 8.47 9.48 4.88
C VAL A 110 7.93 9.99 6.22
N GLU A 111 6.90 10.82 6.23
CA GLU A 111 6.49 11.50 7.46
C GLU A 111 5.59 10.64 8.36
N ARG A 112 4.57 9.98 7.80
CA ARG A 112 3.59 9.22 8.59
C ARG A 112 4.07 7.83 8.97
N LEU A 113 4.69 7.11 8.03
CA LEU A 113 5.24 5.78 8.27
C LEU A 113 6.70 5.82 8.74
N GLY A 114 7.47 6.86 8.40
CA GLY A 114 8.90 6.88 8.72
C GLY A 114 9.66 5.73 8.08
N ALA A 115 9.24 5.29 6.89
CA ALA A 115 9.74 4.07 6.26
C ALA A 115 11.27 4.09 6.15
N GLN A 116 11.92 3.05 6.66
CA GLN A 116 13.37 2.88 6.53
C GLN A 116 13.75 2.20 5.22
N ARG A 117 12.80 1.48 4.63
CA ARG A 117 12.95 0.79 3.36
C ARG A 117 11.61 0.73 2.65
N VAL A 118 11.61 1.01 1.35
CA VAL A 118 10.45 0.81 0.48
C VAL A 118 10.75 -0.34 -0.46
N VAL A 119 9.81 -1.27 -0.64
CA VAL A 119 9.96 -2.46 -1.48
C VAL A 119 8.83 -2.51 -2.48
N GLU A 120 9.17 -2.35 -3.75
CA GLU A 120 8.20 -2.28 -4.84
C GLU A 120 8.64 -3.08 -6.06
N GLY A 121 7.66 -3.48 -6.86
CA GLY A 121 7.90 -4.13 -8.14
C GLY A 121 8.29 -3.14 -9.25
N PRO A 122 8.89 -3.61 -10.36
CA PRO A 122 9.37 -2.75 -11.45
C PRO A 122 8.28 -1.95 -12.16
N ASN A 123 7.01 -2.35 -12.01
CA ASN A 123 5.86 -1.69 -12.61
C ASN A 123 5.10 -0.80 -11.62
N PHE A 124 5.65 -0.59 -10.41
CA PHE A 124 5.00 0.25 -9.41
C PHE A 124 4.93 1.70 -9.88
N ARG A 125 3.74 2.28 -9.71
CA ARG A 125 3.47 3.67 -10.02
C ARG A 125 2.57 4.26 -8.94
N PHE A 126 2.81 5.51 -8.59
CA PHE A 126 2.08 6.22 -7.55
C PHE A 126 1.95 7.71 -7.87
N GLY A 127 1.17 8.41 -7.05
CA GLY A 127 0.81 9.81 -7.28
C GLY A 127 -0.18 9.99 -8.44
N LYS A 128 -0.67 11.22 -8.55
CA LYS A 128 -1.59 11.66 -9.58
C LYS A 128 -1.01 11.33 -10.95
N ASN A 129 -1.87 10.83 -11.84
CA ASN A 129 -1.49 10.44 -13.20
C ASN A 129 -0.33 9.42 -13.27
N ARG A 130 -0.04 8.68 -12.18
CA ARG A 130 1.03 7.67 -12.15
C ARG A 130 2.42 8.27 -12.41
N GLU A 131 2.62 9.53 -12.02
CA GLU A 131 3.87 10.27 -12.28
C GLU A 131 5.07 9.74 -11.47
N GLY A 132 4.83 9.08 -10.34
CA GLY A 132 5.85 8.44 -9.52
C GLY A 132 6.19 7.03 -9.98
N ASP A 133 7.45 6.62 -9.87
CA ASP A 133 7.97 5.28 -10.11
C ASP A 133 9.19 4.97 -9.21
N THR A 134 9.85 3.84 -9.42
CA THR A 134 10.98 3.37 -8.60
C THR A 134 12.35 3.92 -9.04
N ILE A 135 12.39 4.79 -10.05
CA ILE A 135 13.63 5.37 -10.61
C ILE A 135 13.81 6.83 -10.15
N LEU A 136 12.74 7.47 -9.67
CA LEU A 136 12.74 8.83 -9.13
C LEU A 136 13.50 8.99 -7.80
#